data_AF-A0AAU7KWG0-F1
#
_entry.id   AF-A0AAU7KWG0-F1
#
_cell.length_a   1.000
_cell.length_b   1.000
_cell.length_c   1.000
_cell.angle_alpha   90.00
_cell.angle_beta   90.00
_cell.angle_gamma   90.00
#
_symmetry.space_group_name_H-M   'P 1'
#
loop_
_entity.id
_entity.type
_entity.pdbx_description
1 polymer ?
#
loop_
_entity_poly.entity_id
_entity_poly.type
_entity_poly.pdbx_seq_one_letter_code
_entity_poly.pdbx_strand_id
1 'polypeptide(L)'
;MEHETKILIAVISASAAIAGALFSQVIILVRDFLEKKHNRRVFLRNKYEELAYLVTESQDWLNEQMNASSLRALRSAQPAEARKAMVLSHIYFPKLHGVCEEYLNALVRFQIMLIENHEFHIEHDAGTQAAHKNPDALSKVGSHVQGCRQRLDEAIIKYASKYANS
;
A
#
# COMPACT_ATOMS: atom_id res chain seq x y z
N MET A 1 41.02 -34.17 -51.22
CA MET A 1 41.68 -32.96 -50.66
C MET A 1 40.80 -31.72 -50.74
N GLU A 2 40.57 -31.04 -51.89
CA GLU A 2 39.80 -29.77 -51.91
C GLU A 2 38.36 -29.90 -51.38
N HIS A 3 37.69 -31.01 -51.66
CA HIS A 3 36.30 -31.24 -51.29
C HIS A 3 36.12 -31.50 -49.78
N GLU A 4 37.09 -32.16 -49.15
CA GLU A 4 37.10 -32.46 -47.72
C GLU A 4 37.34 -31.19 -46.90
N THR A 5 38.25 -30.32 -47.36
CA THR A 5 38.51 -29.02 -46.72
C THR A 5 37.27 -28.13 -46.76
N LYS A 6 36.53 -28.10 -47.87
CA LYS A 6 35.28 -27.34 -48.01
C LYS A 6 34.19 -27.84 -47.06
N ILE A 7 34.05 -29.16 -46.91
CA ILE A 7 33.09 -29.77 -45.96
C ILE A 7 33.47 -29.43 -44.52
N LEU A 8 34.76 -29.51 -44.18
CA LEU A 8 35.25 -29.24 -42.83
C LEU A 8 35.05 -27.77 -42.44
N ILE A 9 35.32 -26.84 -43.36
CA ILE A 9 35.03 -25.40 -43.17
C ILE A 9 33.52 -25.16 -43.00
N ALA A 10 32.68 -25.81 -43.80
CA ALA A 10 31.22 -25.69 -43.69
C ALA A 10 30.67 -26.21 -42.36
N VAL A 11 31.22 -27.30 -41.83
CA VAL A 11 30.85 -27.85 -40.52
C VAL A 11 31.28 -26.91 -39.38
N ILE A 12 32.49 -26.36 -39.45
CA ILE A 12 32.98 -25.40 -38.46
C ILE A 12 32.14 -24.11 -38.48
N SER A 13 31.83 -23.58 -39.66
CA SER A 13 31.03 -22.35 -39.77
C SER A 13 29.59 -22.56 -39.31
N ALA A 14 28.96 -23.69 -39.68
CA ALA A 14 27.61 -24.03 -39.21
C ALA A 14 27.57 -24.24 -37.69
N SER A 15 28.54 -24.95 -37.11
CA SER A 15 28.62 -25.17 -35.66
C SER A 15 28.90 -23.88 -34.89
N ALA A 16 29.77 -23.00 -35.40
CA ALA A 16 30.01 -21.68 -34.81
C ALA A 16 28.76 -20.78 -34.86
N ALA A 17 28.01 -20.81 -35.97
CA ALA A 17 26.75 -20.06 -36.09
C ALA A 17 25.69 -20.56 -35.09
N ILE A 18 25.54 -21.88 -34.94
CA ILE A 18 24.61 -22.48 -33.96
C ILE A 18 25.04 -22.14 -32.53
N ALA A 19 26.33 -22.27 -32.22
CA ALA A 19 26.85 -21.90 -30.90
C ALA A 19 26.64 -20.41 -30.59
N GLY A 20 26.88 -19.53 -31.56
CA GLY A 20 26.61 -18.09 -31.44
C GLY A 20 25.13 -17.78 -31.23
N ALA A 21 24.23 -18.47 -31.94
CA ALA A 21 22.78 -18.34 -31.74
C ALA A 21 22.35 -18.81 -30.34
N LEU A 22 22.85 -19.96 -29.87
CA LEU A 22 22.55 -20.48 -28.54
C LEU A 22 23.06 -19.54 -27.44
N PHE A 23 24.28 -19.03 -27.57
CA PHE A 23 24.84 -18.07 -26.61
C PHE A 23 24.02 -16.78 -26.55
N SER A 24 23.56 -16.29 -27.71
CA SER A 24 22.67 -15.12 -27.78
C SER A 24 21.33 -15.37 -27.07
N GLN A 25 20.74 -16.56 -27.24
CA GLN A 25 19.50 -16.93 -26.54
C GLN A 25 19.68 -16.98 -25.02
N VAL A 26 20.81 -17.52 -24.55
CA VAL A 26 21.13 -17.52 -23.10
C VAL A 26 21.24 -16.10 -22.56
N ILE A 27 21.93 -15.19 -23.27
CA ILE A 27 22.02 -13.78 -22.87
C ILE A 27 20.64 -13.12 -22.80
N ILE A 28 19.77 -13.38 -23.78
CA ILE A 28 18.41 -12.85 -23.81
C ILE A 28 17.62 -13.34 -22.59
N LEU A 29 17.67 -14.64 -22.29
CA LEU A 29 16.97 -15.20 -21.13
C LEU A 29 17.47 -14.61 -19.81
N VAL A 30 18.78 -14.41 -19.67
CA VAL A 30 19.37 -13.76 -18.48
C VAL A 30 18.90 -12.32 -18.38
N ARG A 31 18.90 -11.58 -19.49
CA ARG A 31 18.41 -10.20 -19.54
C ARG A 31 16.95 -10.10 -19.14
N ASP A 32 16.08 -10.93 -19.73
CA ASP A 32 14.64 -10.94 -19.42
C ASP A 32 14.38 -11.27 -17.96
N PHE A 33 15.17 -12.17 -17.37
CA PHE A 33 15.07 -12.49 -15.95
C PHE A 33 15.45 -11.29 -15.07
N LEU A 34 16.53 -10.59 -15.41
CA LEU A 34 16.96 -9.38 -14.71
C LEU A 34 15.94 -8.24 -14.85
N GLU A 35 15.38 -8.04 -16.05
CA GLU A 35 14.33 -7.04 -16.30
C GLU A 35 13.06 -7.37 -15.51
N LYS A 36 12.59 -8.62 -15.52
CA LYS A 36 11.43 -9.04 -14.70
C LYS A 36 11.67 -8.81 -13.20
N LYS A 37 12.88 -9.11 -12.73
CA LYS A 37 13.26 -8.87 -11.33
C LYS A 37 13.24 -7.37 -11.02
N HIS A 38 13.84 -6.55 -11.87
CA HIS A 38 13.84 -5.09 -11.70
C HIS A 38 12.41 -4.52 -11.71
N ASN A 39 11.60 -4.88 -12.70
CA ASN A 39 10.22 -4.42 -12.82
C ASN A 39 9.38 -4.79 -11.60
N ARG A 40 9.54 -6.01 -11.07
CA ARG A 40 8.87 -6.43 -9.84
C ARG A 40 9.28 -5.59 -8.63
N ARG A 41 10.56 -5.22 -8.52
CA ARG A 41 11.07 -4.36 -7.43
C ARG A 41 10.48 -2.97 -7.50
N VAL A 42 10.54 -2.34 -8.67
CA VAL A 42 9.95 -1.02 -8.91
C VAL A 42 8.45 -1.05 -8.63
N PHE A 43 7.75 -2.07 -9.10
CA PHE A 43 6.32 -2.24 -8.84
C PHE A 43 6.00 -2.32 -7.34
N LEU A 44 6.73 -3.15 -6.58
CA LEU A 44 6.52 -3.28 -5.13
C LEU A 44 6.85 -1.99 -4.38
N ARG A 45 7.90 -1.27 -4.78
CA ARG A 45 8.23 0.03 -4.19
C ARG A 45 7.11 1.04 -4.43
N ASN A 46 6.64 1.17 -5.66
CA ASN A 46 5.56 2.10 -6.00
C ASN A 46 4.27 1.76 -5.23
N LYS A 47 3.94 0.47 -5.07
CA LYS A 47 2.80 0.05 -4.25
C LYS A 47 2.98 0.34 -2.76
N TYR A 48 4.22 0.35 -2.28
CA TYR A 48 4.54 0.67 -0.89
C TYR A 48 4.37 2.17 -0.63
N GLU A 49 4.88 3.01 -1.55
CA GLU A 49 4.69 4.47 -1.54
C GLU A 49 3.21 4.82 -1.63
N GLU A 50 2.45 4.16 -2.51
CA GLU A 50 1.00 4.32 -2.62
C GLU A 50 0.27 3.97 -1.32
N LEU A 51 0.66 2.88 -0.64
CA LEU A 51 0.09 2.53 0.66
C LEU A 51 0.36 3.63 1.70
N ALA A 52 1.60 4.12 1.80
CA ALA A 52 1.96 5.17 2.76
C ALA A 52 1.22 6.49 2.47
N TYR A 53 1.05 6.82 1.20
CA TYR A 53 0.28 7.98 0.75
C TYR A 53 -1.19 7.86 1.15
N LEU A 54 -1.85 6.73 0.85
CA LEU A 54 -3.24 6.47 1.22
C LEU A 54 -3.46 6.53 2.75
N VAL A 55 -2.51 6.02 3.53
CA VAL A 55 -2.58 6.13 5.00
C VAL A 55 -2.53 7.60 5.44
N THR A 56 -1.73 8.43 4.78
CA THR A 56 -1.64 9.87 5.09
C THR A 56 -2.93 10.58 4.70
N GLU A 57 -3.44 10.39 3.47
CA GLU A 57 -4.70 10.98 3.01
C GLU A 57 -5.89 10.58 3.88
N SER A 58 -5.88 9.36 4.45
CA SER A 58 -6.97 8.93 5.33
C SER A 58 -7.15 9.78 6.59
N GLN A 59 -6.17 10.62 6.95
CA GLN A 59 -6.29 11.56 8.06
C GLN A 59 -7.27 12.70 7.75
N ASP A 60 -7.41 13.08 6.49
CA ASP A 60 -8.37 14.12 6.09
C ASP A 60 -9.80 13.68 6.41
N TRP A 61 -10.10 12.40 6.24
CA TRP A 61 -11.39 11.82 6.62
C TRP A 61 -11.73 12.01 8.10
N LEU A 62 -10.74 11.98 9.02
CA LEU A 62 -11.01 12.25 10.45
C LEU A 62 -11.49 13.69 10.66
N ASN A 63 -10.85 14.65 9.98
CA ASN A 63 -11.26 16.05 10.03
C ASN A 63 -12.67 16.21 9.43
N GLU A 64 -12.97 15.53 8.33
CA GLU A 64 -14.31 15.54 7.74
C GLU A 64 -15.37 14.96 8.70
N GLN A 65 -15.07 13.87 9.41
CA GLN A 65 -15.99 13.29 10.39
C GLN A 65 -16.26 14.25 11.54
N MET A 66 -15.21 14.89 12.06
CA MET A 66 -15.36 15.87 13.15
C MET A 66 -16.21 17.07 12.73
N ASN A 67 -16.07 17.52 11.48
CA ASN A 67 -16.79 18.67 10.94
C ASN A 67 -18.16 18.32 10.31
N ALA A 68 -18.61 17.08 10.41
CA ALA A 68 -19.87 16.67 9.83
C ALA A 68 -21.05 17.36 10.53
N SER A 69 -21.93 17.99 9.74
CA SER A 69 -23.11 18.73 10.24
C SER A 69 -24.40 17.93 10.26
N SER A 70 -24.38 16.66 9.83
CA SER A 70 -25.58 15.82 9.78
C SER A 70 -25.29 14.32 9.90
N LEU A 71 -26.29 13.56 10.34
CA LEU A 71 -26.15 12.12 10.57
C LEU A 71 -25.93 11.39 9.26
N ARG A 72 -26.55 11.91 8.21
CA ARG A 72 -26.38 11.42 6.86
C ARG A 72 -24.93 11.56 6.42
N ALA A 73 -24.31 12.73 6.62
CA ALA A 73 -22.92 12.97 6.28
C ALA A 73 -21.97 12.01 7.03
N LEU A 74 -22.15 11.87 8.35
CA LEU A 74 -21.39 10.91 9.16
C LEU A 74 -21.54 9.47 8.66
N ARG A 75 -22.77 9.02 8.36
CA ARG A 75 -23.00 7.62 7.94
C ARG A 75 -22.55 7.33 6.51
N SER A 76 -22.56 8.32 5.62
CA SER A 76 -22.18 8.12 4.22
C SER A 76 -20.67 8.11 4.00
N ALA A 77 -19.91 8.74 4.90
CA ALA A 77 -18.47 8.88 4.75
C ALA A 77 -17.77 7.62 5.29
N GLN A 78 -17.19 6.82 4.40
CA GLN A 78 -16.34 5.70 4.77
C GLN A 78 -14.86 6.09 4.65
N PRO A 79 -13.96 5.56 5.51
CA PRO A 79 -12.53 5.83 5.40
C PRO A 79 -11.93 5.02 4.23
N ALA A 80 -12.21 5.47 3.00
CA ALA A 80 -11.92 4.73 1.77
C ALA A 80 -10.42 4.53 1.56
N GLU A 81 -9.62 5.52 1.91
CA GLU A 81 -8.16 5.56 1.73
C GLU A 81 -7.49 4.56 2.68
N ALA A 82 -7.90 4.55 3.95
CA ALA A 82 -7.45 3.54 4.92
C ALA A 82 -7.86 2.12 4.50
N ARG A 83 -9.06 1.95 3.92
CA ARG A 83 -9.52 0.67 3.38
C ARG A 83 -8.67 0.22 2.19
N LYS A 84 -8.36 1.12 1.24
CA LYS A 84 -7.46 0.83 0.10
C LYS A 84 -6.07 0.44 0.59
N ALA A 85 -5.51 1.15 1.57
CA ALA A 85 -4.23 0.83 2.20
C ALA A 85 -4.24 -0.56 2.85
N MET A 86 -5.31 -0.90 3.59
CA MET A 86 -5.51 -2.23 4.15
C MET A 86 -5.50 -3.29 3.05
N VAL A 87 -6.27 -3.11 1.97
CA VAL A 87 -6.29 -4.05 0.83
C VAL A 87 -4.89 -4.22 0.22
N LEU A 88 -4.16 -3.13 -0.03
CA LEU A 88 -2.77 -3.21 -0.52
C LEU A 88 -1.87 -4.01 0.43
N SER A 89 -2.04 -3.84 1.74
CA SER A 89 -1.27 -4.57 2.74
C SER A 89 -1.53 -6.09 2.67
N HIS A 90 -2.77 -6.52 2.42
CA HIS A 90 -3.09 -7.94 2.23
C HIS A 90 -2.49 -8.54 0.96
N ILE A 91 -2.47 -7.77 -0.14
CA ILE A 91 -2.02 -8.28 -1.44
C ILE A 91 -0.48 -8.31 -1.52
N TYR A 92 0.18 -7.24 -1.05
CA TYR A 92 1.62 -7.04 -1.31
C TYR A 92 2.49 -7.01 -0.05
N PHE A 93 1.94 -6.61 1.11
CA PHE A 93 2.72 -6.28 2.31
C PHE A 93 2.20 -6.98 3.56
N PRO A 94 2.30 -8.32 3.66
CA PRO A 94 1.70 -9.09 4.75
C PRO A 94 2.18 -8.69 6.15
N LYS A 95 3.37 -8.08 6.25
CA LYS A 95 3.90 -7.56 7.53
C LYS A 95 3.18 -6.29 8.04
N LEU A 96 2.43 -5.61 7.17
CA LEU A 96 1.64 -4.42 7.49
C LEU A 96 0.16 -4.72 7.71
N HIS A 97 -0.32 -5.91 7.33
CA HIS A 97 -1.75 -6.26 7.41
C HIS A 97 -2.36 -5.96 8.78
N GLY A 98 -1.82 -6.53 9.86
CA GLY A 98 -2.39 -6.35 11.20
C GLY A 98 -2.47 -4.88 11.64
N VAL A 99 -1.42 -4.09 11.38
CA VAL A 99 -1.39 -2.67 11.76
C VAL A 99 -2.32 -1.80 10.90
N CYS A 100 -2.50 -2.13 9.61
CA CYS A 100 -3.48 -1.46 8.76
C CYS A 100 -4.92 -1.79 9.17
N GLU A 101 -5.20 -3.04 9.53
CA GLU A 101 -6.52 -3.47 10.01
C GLU A 101 -6.86 -2.80 11.36
N GLU A 102 -5.93 -2.80 12.32
CA GLU A 102 -6.09 -2.10 13.60
C GLU A 102 -6.41 -0.61 13.40
N TYR A 103 -5.70 0.05 12.47
CA TYR A 103 -5.94 1.45 12.16
C TYR A 103 -7.32 1.69 11.54
N LEU A 104 -7.71 0.91 10.53
CA LEU A 104 -9.05 1.01 9.92
C LEU A 104 -10.15 0.78 10.97
N ASN A 105 -10.00 -0.22 11.82
CA ASN A 105 -10.95 -0.50 12.89
C ASN A 105 -11.04 0.63 13.92
N ALA A 106 -9.91 1.29 14.23
CA ALA A 106 -9.92 2.46 15.10
C ALA A 106 -10.70 3.63 14.47
N LEU A 107 -10.54 3.88 13.17
CA LEU A 107 -11.33 4.89 12.44
C LEU A 107 -12.83 4.59 12.50
N VAL A 108 -13.22 3.33 12.26
CA VAL A 108 -14.64 2.93 12.35
C VAL A 108 -15.19 3.11 13.77
N ARG A 109 -14.43 2.75 14.80
CA ARG A 109 -14.81 2.98 16.21
C ARG A 109 -14.98 4.46 16.53
N PHE A 110 -14.13 5.31 15.96
CA PHE A 110 -14.25 6.76 16.10
C PHE A 110 -15.55 7.28 15.50
N GLN A 111 -15.90 6.84 14.29
CA GLN A 111 -17.17 7.18 13.66
C GLN A 111 -18.37 6.69 14.46
N ILE A 112 -18.34 5.46 15.00
CA ILE A 112 -19.40 4.94 15.86
C ILE A 112 -19.57 5.82 17.09
N MET A 113 -18.47 6.19 17.76
CA MET A 113 -18.51 7.08 18.92
C MET A 113 -19.13 8.44 18.57
N LEU A 114 -18.77 9.04 17.42
CA LEU A 114 -19.39 10.28 16.96
C LEU A 114 -20.90 10.10 16.72
N ILE A 115 -21.32 9.00 16.09
CA ILE A 115 -22.74 8.72 15.84
C ILE A 115 -23.53 8.53 17.16
N GLU A 116 -22.96 7.83 18.14
CA GLU A 116 -23.61 7.55 19.43
C GLU A 116 -23.68 8.77 20.34
N ASN A 117 -22.74 9.71 20.22
CA ASN A 117 -22.63 10.87 21.10
C ASN A 117 -23.08 12.18 20.45
N HIS A 118 -23.90 12.11 19.40
CA HIS A 118 -24.37 13.29 18.67
C HIS A 118 -25.90 13.43 18.74
N GLU A 119 -26.37 14.67 18.97
CA GLU A 119 -27.80 15.02 19.10
C GLU A 119 -28.34 15.78 17.86
N PHE A 120 -27.48 16.07 16.88
CA PHE A 120 -27.77 16.80 15.63
C PHE A 120 -28.49 18.13 15.84
N HIS A 121 -27.90 19.01 16.64
CA HIS A 121 -28.20 20.44 16.56
C HIS A 121 -27.64 21.03 15.26
N ILE A 122 -28.45 21.79 14.52
CA ILE A 122 -28.11 22.33 13.19
C ILE A 122 -26.90 23.28 13.23
N GLU A 123 -26.62 23.89 14.38
CA GLU A 123 -25.62 24.95 14.54
C GLU A 123 -24.21 24.46 14.94
N HIS A 124 -24.04 23.17 15.21
CA HIS A 124 -22.77 22.62 15.71
C HIS A 124 -22.36 21.37 14.94
N ASP A 125 -21.06 21.22 14.68
CA ASP A 125 -20.50 20.00 14.10
C ASP A 125 -20.52 18.81 15.07
N ALA A 126 -20.35 17.61 14.52
CA ALA A 126 -20.33 16.36 15.26
C ALA A 126 -19.26 16.32 16.36
N GLY A 127 -18.08 16.87 16.09
CA GLY A 127 -16.97 16.91 17.03
C GLY A 127 -17.28 17.74 18.27
N THR A 128 -17.82 18.94 18.08
CA THR A 128 -18.23 19.87 19.13
C THR A 128 -19.33 19.27 20.00
N GLN A 129 -20.32 18.62 19.37
CA GLN A 129 -21.41 17.98 20.11
C GLN A 129 -20.93 16.75 20.89
N ALA A 130 -20.06 15.92 20.30
CA ALA A 130 -19.45 14.79 21.00
C ALA A 130 -18.57 15.24 22.17
N ALA A 131 -17.79 16.32 21.99
CA ALA A 131 -16.95 16.91 23.04
C ALA A 131 -17.78 17.46 24.20
N HIS A 132 -18.94 18.05 23.92
CA HIS A 132 -19.85 18.56 24.95
C HIS A 132 -20.56 17.42 25.70
N LYS A 133 -21.03 16.40 24.99
CA LYS A 133 -21.81 15.30 25.56
C LYS A 133 -20.97 14.28 26.32
N ASN A 134 -19.83 13.88 25.75
CA ASN A 134 -18.99 12.81 26.29
C ASN A 134 -17.50 13.04 25.97
N PRO A 135 -16.86 14.03 26.61
CA PRO A 135 -15.48 14.40 26.33
C PRO A 135 -14.49 13.25 26.59
N ASP A 136 -14.75 12.41 27.60
CA ASP A 136 -13.89 11.28 27.96
C ASP A 136 -13.91 10.20 26.87
N ALA A 137 -15.09 9.88 26.31
CA ALA A 137 -15.17 8.91 25.21
C ALA A 137 -14.50 9.44 23.95
N LEU A 138 -14.71 10.72 23.60
CA LEU A 138 -14.05 11.35 22.46
C LEU A 138 -12.53 11.33 22.62
N SER A 139 -12.02 11.74 23.79
CA SER A 139 -10.59 11.72 24.11
C SER A 139 -10.01 10.30 24.00
N LYS A 140 -10.66 9.32 24.63
CA LYS A 140 -10.21 7.92 24.63
C LYS A 140 -10.12 7.33 23.21
N VAL A 141 -11.16 7.51 22.40
CA VAL A 141 -11.17 6.95 21.04
C VAL A 141 -10.23 7.74 20.12
N GLY A 142 -10.13 9.06 20.27
CA GLY A 142 -9.17 9.90 19.56
C GLY A 142 -7.71 9.49 19.83
N SER A 143 -7.33 9.32 21.10
CA SER A 143 -6.01 8.82 21.48
C SER A 143 -5.75 7.40 20.97
N HIS A 144 -6.77 6.54 20.93
CA HIS A 144 -6.64 5.21 20.35
C HIS A 144 -6.36 5.25 18.83
N VAL A 145 -7.08 6.09 18.07
CA VAL A 145 -6.82 6.31 16.64
C VAL A 145 -5.39 6.82 16.41
N GLN A 146 -4.97 7.83 17.18
CA GLN A 146 -3.61 8.37 17.10
C GLN A 146 -2.55 7.31 17.40
N GLY A 147 -2.76 6.49 18.43
CA GLY A 147 -1.85 5.39 18.77
C GLY A 147 -1.76 4.33 17.66
N CYS A 148 -2.89 3.95 17.05
CA CYS A 148 -2.88 3.04 15.89
C CYS A 148 -2.16 3.65 14.69
N ARG A 149 -2.39 4.94 14.40
CA ARG A 149 -1.71 5.68 13.32
C ARG A 149 -0.20 5.69 13.52
N GLN A 150 0.26 5.96 14.74
CA GLN A 150 1.69 5.97 15.07
C GLN A 150 2.32 4.59 14.90
N ARG A 151 1.68 3.52 15.41
CA ARG A 151 2.18 2.15 15.20
C ARG A 151 2.27 1.78 13.72
N LEU A 152 1.31 2.25 12.92
CA LEU A 152 1.33 2.06 11.47
C LEU A 152 2.50 2.81 10.82
N ASP A 153 2.78 4.07 11.20
CA ASP A 153 3.96 4.81 10.73
C ASP A 153 5.27 4.12 11.10
N GLU A 154 5.40 3.69 12.35
CA GLU A 154 6.58 2.97 12.82
C GLU A 154 6.79 1.67 12.01
N ALA A 155 5.72 0.95 11.70
CA ALA A 155 5.78 -0.25 10.88
C ALA A 155 6.15 0.06 9.41
N ILE A 156 5.61 1.15 8.85
CA ILE A 156 5.97 1.63 7.50
C ILE A 156 7.47 1.97 7.46
N ILE A 157 7.98 2.76 8.40
CA ILE A 157 9.40 3.12 8.46
C ILE A 157 10.27 1.86 8.65
N LYS A 158 9.89 0.98 9.57
CA LYS A 158 10.62 -0.26 9.88
C LYS A 158 10.77 -1.17 8.67
N TYR A 159 9.75 -1.26 7.81
CA TYR A 159 9.76 -2.16 6.66
C TYR A 159 10.11 -1.48 5.33
N ALA A 160 10.26 -0.15 5.29
CA ALA A 160 10.59 0.60 4.09
C ALA A 160 11.85 0.08 3.39
N SER A 161 12.93 -0.17 4.12
CA SER A 161 14.21 -0.66 3.55
C SER A 161 14.06 -1.99 2.80
N LYS A 162 13.13 -2.86 3.24
CA LYS A 162 12.83 -4.13 2.58
C LYS A 162 12.20 -3.92 1.20
N TYR A 163 11.54 -2.81 0.94
CA TYR A 163 10.86 -2.56 -0.34
C TYR A 163 11.55 -1.44 -1.15
N ALA A 164 12.42 -0.65 -0.52
CA ALA A 164 13.21 0.40 -1.18
C ALA A 164 14.52 -0.10 -1.80
N ASN A 165 15.23 -1.03 -1.14
CA ASN A 165 16.56 -1.51 -1.56
C ASN A 165 16.57 -2.92 -2.16
N SER A 166 15.42 -3.60 -2.20
CA SER A 166 15.33 -5.00 -2.60
C SER A 166 15.17 -5.25 -4.08
#